data_AF-A0A267G8T4-F1
#
_entry.id   AF-A0A267G8T4-F1
#
_cell.length_a   1.000
_cell.length_b   1.000
_cell.length_c   1.000
_cell.angle_alpha   90.00
_cell.angle_beta   90.00
_cell.angle_gamma   90.00
#
_symmetry.space_group_name_H-M   'P 1'
#
loop_
_entity.id
_entity.type
_entity.pdbx_description
1 polymer ?
#
loop_
_entity_poly.entity_id
_entity_poly.type
_entity_poly.pdbx_seq_one_letter_code
_entity_poly.pdbx_strand_id
1 'polypeptide(L)'
;MKARLKRSFLPVVFHNFKGYDLHLMMSSALGLMEGWKISVIPLNPEQFLSMKIEFKIGEYESEGKIKPLNFTIQFIDSNQFLNASLSQLIKNLPEAECRITSRLRSRFPLLSSEVLFSKGVFPYDHLKNSDVLKDAVLPSQESFYNALTKSHCTNSDYEHAQRAWREFQVSNLKEYMLCYLELDIRQLADIFENFRKISMQEDGLDPVHFISTPGLSFASALKSIKSGIELLTDAQMYSLFERGIRGGMSFVNIHKVQATSAAGASTGVDSNEDVDGGTPTIYAGLTELLAVDANNLYGQALTMNLPVGGFRWLDDDELLLWTEDRIRGLKLTDPLAYLFDVNLEYPPEIHETTEDLPFAPEKAARISGNFLNTCSSCGKRSVRRTPPIIRQRS
;
A
#
# COMPACT_ATOMS: atom_id res chain seq x y z
N MET A 1 -26.01 20.12 12.50
CA MET A 1 -26.09 18.65 12.64
C MET A 1 -25.06 18.23 13.69
N LYS A 2 -25.46 17.85 14.91
CA LYS A 2 -24.50 17.36 15.92
C LYS A 2 -24.31 15.86 15.69
N ALA A 3 -23.14 15.45 15.19
CA ALA A 3 -22.80 14.05 15.04
C ALA A 3 -22.80 13.39 16.43
N ARG A 4 -23.68 12.42 16.65
CA ARG A 4 -23.76 11.65 17.90
C ARG A 4 -22.75 10.52 17.81
N LEU A 5 -21.81 10.47 18.76
CA LEU A 5 -20.85 9.36 18.88
C LEU A 5 -21.62 8.03 19.00
N LYS A 6 -21.42 7.13 18.03
CA LYS A 6 -22.06 5.83 18.02
C LYS A 6 -21.34 4.89 19.01
N ARG A 7 -21.82 4.84 20.26
CA ARG A 7 -21.26 4.01 21.35
C ARG A 7 -21.47 2.49 21.17
N SER A 8 -21.91 2.04 20.00
CA SER A 8 -22.24 0.63 19.70
C SER A 8 -21.22 0.00 18.74
N PHE A 9 -19.98 0.48 18.76
CA PHE A 9 -18.91 0.09 17.83
C PHE A 9 -17.57 0.03 18.55
N LEU A 10 -16.84 -1.07 18.36
CA LEU A 10 -15.48 -1.29 18.86
C LEU A 10 -14.57 -1.72 17.70
N PRO A 11 -13.62 -0.87 17.27
CA PRO A 11 -12.56 -1.31 16.37
C PRO A 11 -11.53 -2.13 17.16
N VAL A 12 -11.08 -3.24 16.61
CA VAL A 12 -10.04 -4.10 17.15
C VAL A 12 -8.91 -4.17 16.12
N VAL A 13 -7.73 -3.71 16.50
CA VAL A 13 -6.59 -3.60 15.60
C VAL A 13 -5.67 -4.80 15.81
N PHE A 14 -5.38 -5.50 14.73
CA PHE A 14 -4.37 -6.55 14.66
C PHE A 14 -3.26 -6.12 13.69
N HIS A 15 -2.07 -6.69 13.83
CA HIS A 15 -0.99 -6.48 12.88
C HIS A 15 -0.84 -7.72 12.02
N ASN A 16 -1.03 -7.57 10.71
CA ASN A 16 -1.08 -8.66 9.74
C ASN A 16 -2.29 -9.60 9.93
N PHE A 17 -3.43 -9.04 10.34
CA PHE A 17 -4.69 -9.79 10.58
C PHE A 17 -5.15 -10.61 9.38
N LYS A 18 -4.96 -10.08 8.16
CA LYS A 18 -5.34 -10.73 6.91
C LYS A 18 -4.72 -12.13 6.73
N GLY A 19 -3.63 -12.40 7.45
CA GLY A 19 -2.95 -13.68 7.51
C GLY A 19 -3.73 -14.75 8.29
N TYR A 20 -3.01 -15.53 9.10
CA TYR A 20 -3.50 -16.82 9.61
C TYR A 20 -4.32 -16.75 10.92
N ASP A 21 -4.13 -15.72 11.74
CA ASP A 21 -4.66 -15.67 13.13
C ASP A 21 -6.19 -15.76 13.20
N LEU A 22 -6.87 -15.27 12.16
CA LEU A 22 -8.32 -15.26 12.09
C LEU A 22 -8.93 -16.66 12.08
N HIS A 23 -8.29 -17.62 11.40
CA HIS A 23 -8.84 -18.98 11.26
C HIS A 23 -8.97 -19.68 12.61
N LEU A 24 -7.98 -19.51 13.50
CA LEU A 24 -7.98 -20.07 14.84
C LEU A 24 -9.04 -19.40 15.74
N MET A 25 -9.11 -18.06 15.71
CA MET A 25 -10.12 -17.32 16.49
C MET A 25 -11.54 -17.72 16.09
N MET A 26 -11.78 -17.95 14.80
CA MET A 26 -13.08 -18.35 14.27
C MET A 26 -13.45 -19.77 14.65
N SER A 27 -12.55 -20.73 14.43
CA SER A 27 -12.82 -22.15 14.69
C SER A 27 -12.98 -22.46 16.18
N SER A 28 -12.29 -21.72 17.05
CA SER A 28 -12.17 -22.06 18.46
C SER A 28 -12.97 -21.17 19.41
N ALA A 29 -13.43 -19.99 18.97
CA ALA A 29 -14.13 -19.05 19.85
C ALA A 29 -15.29 -18.34 19.14
N LEU A 30 -14.99 -17.45 18.20
CA LEU A 30 -15.97 -16.51 17.65
C LEU A 30 -17.09 -17.21 16.87
N GLY A 31 -16.78 -18.28 16.15
CA GLY A 31 -17.76 -19.08 15.40
C GLY A 31 -18.70 -19.93 16.27
N LEU A 32 -18.36 -20.12 17.56
CA LEU A 32 -19.18 -20.88 18.52
C LEU A 32 -20.19 -19.99 19.25
N MET A 33 -20.13 -18.67 19.07
CA MET A 33 -20.98 -17.72 19.78
C MET A 33 -22.38 -17.69 19.21
N GLU A 34 -23.37 -18.05 20.01
CA GLU A 34 -24.78 -18.07 19.61
C GLU A 34 -25.33 -16.64 19.44
N GLY A 35 -26.08 -16.41 18.35
CA GLY A 35 -26.69 -15.11 18.05
C GLY A 35 -25.72 -14.04 17.54
N TRP A 36 -24.44 -14.37 17.34
CA TRP A 36 -23.45 -13.47 16.77
C TRP A 36 -23.47 -13.56 15.24
N LYS A 37 -23.73 -12.43 14.58
CA LYS A 37 -23.71 -12.32 13.13
C LYS A 37 -22.33 -11.90 12.66
N ILE A 38 -21.66 -12.79 11.95
CA ILE A 38 -20.32 -12.56 11.42
C ILE A 38 -20.42 -12.20 9.93
N SER A 39 -19.67 -11.17 9.53
CA SER A 39 -19.53 -10.73 8.14
C SER A 39 -18.07 -10.43 7.87
N VAL A 40 -17.60 -10.75 6.67
CA VAL A 40 -16.20 -10.62 6.28
C VAL A 40 -16.08 -9.91 4.95
N ILE A 41 -14.95 -9.25 4.74
CA ILE A 41 -14.54 -8.71 3.43
C ILE A 41 -13.45 -9.64 2.89
N PRO A 42 -13.79 -10.64 2.06
CA PRO A 42 -12.81 -11.58 1.55
C PRO A 42 -11.92 -10.91 0.50
N LEU A 43 -10.63 -11.21 0.53
CA LEU A 43 -9.73 -10.91 -0.59
C LEU A 43 -9.58 -12.13 -1.50
N ASN A 44 -9.42 -13.30 -0.89
CA ASN A 44 -9.40 -14.60 -1.54
C ASN A 44 -10.00 -15.63 -0.56
N PRO A 45 -10.12 -16.92 -0.93
CA PRO A 45 -10.73 -17.93 -0.06
C PRO A 45 -10.07 -18.11 1.32
N GLU A 46 -8.80 -17.72 1.48
CA GLU A 46 -8.02 -17.94 2.71
C GLU A 46 -7.73 -16.65 3.48
N GLN A 47 -7.83 -15.48 2.83
CA GLN A 47 -7.44 -14.20 3.38
C GLN A 47 -8.60 -13.21 3.40
N PHE A 48 -8.79 -12.57 4.54
CA PHE A 48 -9.89 -11.63 4.77
C PHE A 48 -9.32 -10.25 5.14
N LEU A 49 -9.75 -9.21 4.43
CA LEU A 49 -9.27 -7.85 4.65
C LEU A 49 -9.79 -7.28 5.98
N SER A 50 -11.00 -7.67 6.37
CA SER A 50 -11.60 -7.27 7.64
C SER A 50 -12.73 -8.23 8.02
N MET A 51 -13.01 -8.30 9.32
CA MET A 51 -14.13 -9.01 9.89
C MET A 51 -14.98 -8.08 10.75
N LYS A 52 -16.29 -8.25 10.67
CA LYS A 52 -17.28 -7.53 11.46
C LYS A 52 -18.20 -8.52 12.14
N ILE A 53 -18.34 -8.37 13.45
CA ILE A 53 -19.21 -9.16 14.30
C ILE A 53 -20.29 -8.24 14.86
N GLU A 54 -21.55 -8.62 14.68
CA GLU A 54 -22.69 -7.90 15.23
C GLU A 54 -23.50 -8.83 16.13
N PHE A 55 -23.82 -8.38 17.34
CA PHE A 55 -24.67 -9.13 18.26
C PHE A 55 -25.61 -8.20 19.01
N LYS A 56 -26.77 -8.71 19.39
CA LYS A 56 -27.81 -7.94 20.08
C LYS A 56 -27.40 -7.74 21.54
N ILE A 57 -27.48 -6.50 22.01
CA ILE A 57 -27.23 -6.10 23.41
C ILE A 57 -28.48 -5.56 24.10
N GLY A 58 -29.57 -5.36 23.36
CA GLY A 58 -30.84 -4.90 23.92
C GLY A 58 -31.84 -4.56 22.83
N GLU A 59 -32.85 -3.80 23.21
CA GLU A 59 -33.87 -3.25 22.32
C GLU A 59 -34.17 -1.81 22.76
N TYR A 60 -34.67 -0.99 21.83
CA TYR A 60 -35.16 0.34 22.15
C TYR A 60 -36.41 0.64 21.32
N GLU A 61 -37.28 1.47 21.87
CA GLU A 61 -38.46 1.94 21.16
C GLU A 61 -38.13 3.21 20.37
N SER A 62 -38.55 3.23 19.11
CA SER A 62 -38.42 4.38 18.22
C SER A 62 -39.64 4.40 17.31
N GLU A 63 -40.41 5.48 17.39
CA GLU A 63 -41.63 5.68 16.58
C GLU A 63 -42.67 4.57 16.78
N GLY A 64 -42.89 4.14 18.04
CA GLY A 64 -43.83 3.08 18.37
C GLY A 64 -43.41 1.67 17.92
N LYS A 65 -42.17 1.51 17.43
CA LYS A 65 -41.60 0.22 17.01
C LYS A 65 -40.42 -0.15 17.92
N ILE A 66 -40.43 -1.38 18.41
CA ILE A 66 -39.29 -1.97 19.10
C ILE A 66 -38.24 -2.34 18.05
N LYS A 67 -37.04 -1.77 18.17
CA LYS A 67 -35.89 -2.02 17.31
C LYS A 67 -34.77 -2.69 18.11
N PRO A 68 -34.05 -3.67 17.52
CA PRO A 68 -32.90 -4.27 18.20
C PRO A 68 -31.76 -3.26 18.33
N LEU A 69 -31.12 -3.26 19.50
CA LEU A 69 -29.87 -2.56 19.75
C LEU A 69 -28.72 -3.55 19.59
N ASN A 70 -27.94 -3.40 18.52
CA ASN A 70 -26.79 -4.25 18.25
C ASN A 70 -25.48 -3.53 18.60
N PHE A 71 -24.53 -4.29 19.13
CA PHE A 71 -23.14 -3.88 19.26
C PHE A 71 -22.32 -4.48 18.12
N THR A 72 -21.35 -3.72 17.62
CA THR A 72 -20.49 -4.12 16.52
C THR A 72 -19.04 -4.16 16.98
N ILE A 73 -18.35 -5.26 16.71
CA ILE A 73 -16.90 -5.37 16.79
C ILE A 73 -16.37 -5.44 15.36
N GLN A 74 -15.39 -4.61 15.01
CA GLN A 74 -14.78 -4.57 13.69
C GLN A 74 -13.27 -4.81 13.82
N PHE A 75 -12.79 -5.89 13.23
CA PHE A 75 -11.37 -6.20 13.17
C PHE A 75 -10.75 -5.53 11.95
N ILE A 76 -9.69 -4.76 12.16
CA ILE A 76 -8.92 -4.10 11.11
C ILE A 76 -7.45 -4.47 11.22
N ASP A 77 -6.80 -4.52 10.06
CA ASP A 77 -5.39 -4.87 9.95
C ASP A 77 -4.54 -3.61 9.84
N SER A 78 -3.77 -3.31 10.89
CA SER A 78 -2.84 -2.17 10.87
C SER A 78 -1.83 -2.24 9.73
N ASN A 79 -1.48 -3.43 9.22
CA ASN A 79 -0.55 -3.57 8.11
C ASN A 79 -1.16 -3.09 6.77
N GLN A 80 -2.50 -2.99 6.68
CA GLN A 80 -3.20 -2.37 5.54
C GLN A 80 -3.20 -0.83 5.63
N PHE A 81 -2.73 -0.28 6.75
CA PHE A 81 -2.53 1.16 6.94
C PHE A 81 -1.05 1.54 6.89
N LEU A 82 -0.25 0.81 7.66
CA LEU A 82 1.18 1.00 7.86
C LEU A 82 1.91 -0.27 7.40
N ASN A 83 2.23 -0.33 6.11
CA ASN A 83 2.80 -1.53 5.47
C ASN A 83 4.29 -1.71 5.81
N ALA A 84 4.58 -2.04 7.06
CA ALA A 84 5.91 -2.34 7.56
C ALA A 84 5.81 -3.26 8.79
N SER A 85 6.88 -3.98 9.11
CA SER A 85 6.89 -4.83 10.31
C SER A 85 6.77 -4.01 11.60
N LEU A 86 6.16 -4.60 12.63
CA LEU A 86 6.10 -3.98 13.97
C LEU A 86 7.48 -3.49 14.47
N SER A 87 8.55 -4.25 14.20
CA SER A 87 9.94 -3.88 14.57
C SER A 87 10.39 -2.59 13.89
N GLN A 88 10.05 -2.40 12.61
CA GLN A 88 10.38 -1.17 11.89
C GLN A 88 9.51 -0.01 12.35
N LEU A 89 8.22 -0.25 12.59
CA LEU A 89 7.27 0.77 13.03
C LEU A 89 7.63 1.31 14.42
N ILE A 90 7.98 0.46 15.38
CA ILE A 90 8.38 0.90 16.73
C ILE A 90 9.70 1.67 16.72
N LYS A 91 10.68 1.25 15.90
CA LYS A 91 11.96 1.95 15.74
C LYS A 91 11.81 3.36 15.16
N ASN A 92 10.80 3.55 14.31
CA ASN A 92 10.51 4.84 13.69
C ASN A 92 9.64 5.74 14.56
N LEU A 93 9.04 5.21 15.63
CA LEU A 93 8.18 5.99 16.54
C LEU A 93 9.05 6.65 17.61
N PRO A 94 8.97 7.99 17.79
CA PRO A 94 9.69 8.65 18.88
C PRO A 94 9.26 8.10 20.24
N GLU A 95 10.22 7.81 21.13
CA GLU A 95 9.94 7.25 22.47
C GLU A 95 8.90 8.07 23.27
N ALA A 96 8.84 9.39 23.06
CA ALA A 96 7.89 10.30 23.71
C ALA A 96 6.41 10.04 23.34
N GLU A 97 6.15 9.41 22.19
CA GLU A 97 4.81 9.02 21.75
C GLU A 97 4.44 7.61 22.25
N CYS A 98 5.40 6.82 22.76
CA CYS A 98 5.19 5.44 23.26
C CYS A 98 4.59 5.36 24.68
N ARG A 99 3.55 6.14 24.95
CA ARG A 99 3.00 6.35 26.31
C ARG A 99 2.41 5.08 26.93
N ILE A 100 1.77 4.23 26.13
CA ILE A 100 1.13 2.99 26.59
C ILE A 100 2.20 1.95 26.94
N THR A 101 3.24 1.86 26.13
CA THR A 101 4.40 0.99 26.32
C THR A 101 5.23 1.43 27.51
N SER A 102 5.49 2.74 27.67
CA SER A 102 6.23 3.27 28.83
C SER A 102 5.58 2.95 30.18
N ARG A 103 4.25 2.81 30.24
CA ARG A 103 3.54 2.41 31.48
C ARG A 103 3.94 1.03 31.98
N LEU A 104 4.51 0.18 31.14
CA LEU A 104 5.00 -1.14 31.53
C LEU A 104 6.10 -1.07 32.59
N ARG A 105 6.87 0.04 32.65
CA ARG A 105 7.86 0.30 33.71
C ARG A 105 7.27 0.39 35.11
N SER A 106 5.98 0.72 35.24
CA SER A 106 5.33 0.72 36.56
C SER A 106 5.24 -0.68 37.17
N ARG A 107 5.13 -1.71 36.32
CA ARG A 107 5.11 -3.11 36.73
C ARG A 107 6.51 -3.73 36.72
N PHE A 108 7.37 -3.30 35.80
CA PHE A 108 8.74 -3.78 35.67
C PHE A 108 9.74 -2.60 35.62
N PRO A 109 10.16 -2.08 36.78
CA PRO A 109 11.00 -0.88 36.85
C PRO A 109 12.39 -1.02 36.20
N LEU A 110 12.86 -2.26 36.01
CA LEU A 110 14.17 -2.56 35.42
C LEU A 110 14.18 -2.54 33.88
N LEU A 111 13.02 -2.39 33.23
CA LEU A 111 12.94 -2.39 31.77
C LEU A 111 13.67 -1.20 31.14
N SER A 112 14.71 -1.52 30.38
CA SER A 112 15.47 -0.59 29.55
C SER A 112 14.64 -0.06 28.39
N SER A 113 15.04 1.09 27.84
CA SER A 113 14.46 1.61 26.58
C SER A 113 14.69 0.65 25.42
N GLU A 114 15.83 -0.06 25.41
CA GLU A 114 16.16 -1.05 24.38
C GLU A 114 15.13 -2.19 24.36
N VAL A 115 14.72 -2.73 25.51
CA VAL A 115 13.67 -3.77 25.55
C VAL A 115 12.29 -3.20 25.23
N LEU A 116 11.96 -1.99 25.70
CA LEU A 116 10.61 -1.42 25.51
C LEU A 116 10.32 -0.98 24.08
N PHE A 117 11.30 -0.46 23.36
CA PHE A 117 11.11 0.18 22.06
C PHE A 117 11.73 -0.61 20.90
N SER A 118 11.98 -1.90 21.12
CA SER A 118 12.31 -2.83 20.07
C SER A 118 11.41 -4.07 20.14
N LYS A 119 11.27 -4.76 19.01
CA LYS A 119 10.47 -5.98 18.95
C LYS A 119 11.18 -7.08 19.73
N GLY A 120 10.45 -7.75 20.63
CA GLY A 120 11.00 -8.84 21.40
C GLY A 120 11.35 -10.06 20.54
N VAL A 121 12.13 -10.98 21.13
CA VAL A 121 12.61 -12.20 20.48
C VAL A 121 12.04 -13.41 21.24
N PHE A 122 11.41 -14.34 20.52
CA PHE A 122 10.67 -15.46 21.12
C PHE A 122 10.94 -16.79 20.40
N PRO A 123 11.12 -17.92 21.12
CA PRO A 123 11.44 -19.22 20.51
C PRO A 123 10.18 -19.97 20.09
N TYR A 124 9.59 -19.60 18.95
CA TYR A 124 8.31 -20.14 18.47
C TYR A 124 8.31 -21.67 18.33
N ASP A 125 9.30 -22.24 17.64
CA ASP A 125 9.36 -23.68 17.34
C ASP A 125 9.72 -24.56 18.55
N HIS A 126 10.18 -23.93 19.64
CA HIS A 126 10.46 -24.61 20.89
C HIS A 126 9.18 -24.98 21.64
N LEU A 127 8.10 -24.22 21.45
CA LEU A 127 6.80 -24.47 22.10
C LEU A 127 6.06 -25.63 21.43
N LYS A 128 6.44 -26.86 21.79
CA LYS A 128 5.80 -28.09 21.27
C LYS A 128 4.58 -28.54 22.07
N ASN A 129 4.52 -28.17 23.35
CA ASN A 129 3.42 -28.50 24.25
C ASN A 129 3.40 -27.52 25.44
N SER A 130 2.34 -27.60 26.26
CA SER A 130 2.15 -26.71 27.40
C SER A 130 3.13 -26.93 28.56
N ASP A 131 3.82 -28.06 28.63
CA ASP A 131 4.75 -28.34 29.72
C ASP A 131 6.05 -27.52 29.58
N VAL A 132 6.50 -27.27 28.34
CA VAL A 132 7.65 -26.40 28.03
C VAL A 132 7.46 -24.98 28.61
N LEU A 133 6.22 -24.51 28.73
CA LEU A 133 5.94 -23.19 29.32
C LEU A 133 6.30 -23.11 30.82
N LYS A 134 6.49 -24.24 31.51
CA LYS A 134 6.87 -24.29 32.92
C LYS A 134 8.39 -24.20 33.12
N ASP A 135 9.17 -24.26 32.05
CA ASP A 135 10.63 -24.24 32.12
C ASP A 135 11.11 -22.95 32.79
N ALA A 136 11.92 -23.11 33.84
CA ALA A 136 12.41 -22.01 34.67
C ALA A 136 13.66 -21.32 34.10
N VAL A 137 14.07 -21.70 32.90
CA VAL A 137 15.25 -21.17 32.22
C VAL A 137 14.88 -20.75 30.81
N LEU A 138 15.53 -19.68 30.33
CA LEU A 138 15.43 -19.32 28.92
C LEU A 138 16.06 -20.46 28.08
N PRO A 139 15.37 -20.96 27.03
CA PRO A 139 15.93 -21.98 26.14
C PRO A 139 17.25 -21.53 25.49
N SER A 140 18.05 -22.49 25.03
CA SER A 140 19.31 -22.19 24.33
C SER A 140 19.07 -21.46 23.01
N GLN A 141 20.11 -20.78 22.48
CA GLN A 141 20.01 -20.02 21.23
C GLN A 141 19.57 -20.88 20.03
N GLU A 142 19.95 -22.15 19.98
CA GLU A 142 19.55 -23.08 18.93
C GLU A 142 18.04 -23.33 18.93
N SER A 143 17.39 -23.21 20.09
CA SER A 143 15.94 -23.36 20.23
C SER A 143 15.15 -22.17 19.67
N PHE A 144 15.82 -21.07 19.30
CA PHE A 144 15.22 -19.91 18.64
C PHE A 144 15.28 -19.99 17.10
N TYR A 145 15.55 -21.18 16.53
CA TYR A 145 15.40 -21.39 15.09
C TYR A 145 13.97 -21.05 14.65
N ASN A 146 13.85 -20.39 13.49
CA ASN A 146 12.57 -20.05 12.89
C ASN A 146 12.37 -20.88 11.63
N ALA A 147 11.49 -21.89 11.68
CA ALA A 147 11.18 -22.78 10.57
C ALA A 147 10.42 -22.09 9.43
N LEU A 148 9.67 -21.01 9.72
CA LEU A 148 8.95 -20.24 8.70
C LEU A 148 9.92 -19.50 7.77
N THR A 149 10.96 -18.88 8.35
CA THR A 149 11.99 -18.15 7.59
C THR A 149 13.23 -18.99 7.31
N LYS A 150 13.31 -20.20 7.88
CA LYS A 150 14.46 -21.12 7.84
C LYS A 150 15.78 -20.45 8.29
N SER A 151 15.71 -19.63 9.33
CA SER A 151 16.85 -18.82 9.80
C SER A 151 17.18 -19.09 11.26
N HIS A 152 18.48 -19.02 11.59
CA HIS A 152 18.96 -19.10 12.97
C HIS A 152 18.83 -17.74 13.68
N CYS A 153 18.65 -17.78 14.99
CA CYS A 153 18.70 -16.60 15.84
C CYS A 153 20.12 -16.04 15.86
N THR A 154 20.27 -14.74 15.60
CA THR A 154 21.58 -14.09 15.71
C THR A 154 22.01 -13.98 17.17
N ASN A 155 23.31 -13.80 17.43
CA ASN A 155 23.81 -13.60 18.79
C ASN A 155 23.19 -12.36 19.43
N SER A 156 23.03 -11.27 18.66
CA SER A 156 22.42 -10.04 19.14
C SER A 156 20.95 -10.22 19.53
N ASP A 157 20.17 -10.96 18.74
CA ASP A 157 18.77 -11.26 19.06
C ASP A 157 18.66 -12.13 20.33
N TYR A 158 19.58 -13.08 20.51
CA TYR A 158 19.58 -13.94 21.70
C TYR A 158 20.02 -13.19 22.96
N GLU A 159 21.04 -12.34 22.87
CA GLU A 159 21.43 -11.42 23.95
C GLU A 159 20.28 -10.49 24.34
N HIS A 160 19.51 -10.03 23.35
CA HIS A 160 18.31 -9.24 23.58
C HIS A 160 17.23 -10.04 24.33
N ALA A 161 16.97 -11.31 23.95
CA ALA A 161 16.07 -12.19 24.68
C ALA A 161 16.52 -12.44 26.13
N GLN A 162 17.83 -12.68 26.34
CA GLN A 162 18.42 -12.85 27.68
C GLN A 162 18.29 -11.60 28.54
N ARG A 163 18.42 -10.41 27.93
CA ARG A 163 18.21 -9.15 28.61
C ARG A 163 16.73 -8.98 28.99
N ALA A 164 15.81 -9.17 28.05
CA ALA A 164 14.38 -9.10 28.30
C ALA A 164 13.95 -10.04 29.43
N TRP A 165 14.40 -11.31 29.41
CA TRP A 165 14.15 -12.27 30.49
C TRP A 165 14.56 -11.74 31.87
N ARG A 166 15.77 -11.17 31.98
CA ARG A 166 16.27 -10.59 33.24
C ARG A 166 15.52 -9.34 33.67
N GLU A 167 15.24 -8.43 32.74
CA GLU A 167 14.62 -7.14 33.03
C GLU A 167 13.12 -7.26 33.34
N PHE A 168 12.41 -8.20 32.71
CA PHE A 168 11.04 -8.56 33.09
C PHE A 168 10.96 -9.33 34.41
N GLN A 169 12.09 -9.84 34.93
CA GLN A 169 12.17 -10.61 36.18
C GLN A 169 11.23 -11.82 36.19
N VAL A 170 11.13 -12.51 35.06
CA VAL A 170 10.25 -13.67 34.88
C VAL A 170 10.90 -14.95 35.43
N SER A 171 10.06 -15.84 35.96
CA SER A 171 10.53 -17.09 36.58
C SER A 171 10.40 -18.31 35.68
N ASN A 172 9.68 -18.20 34.57
CA ASN A 172 9.44 -19.30 33.64
C ASN A 172 9.07 -18.79 32.23
N LEU A 173 9.08 -19.70 31.26
CA LEU A 173 8.80 -19.38 29.87
C LEU A 173 7.36 -18.88 29.62
N LYS A 174 6.38 -19.30 30.43
CA LYS A 174 5.00 -18.79 30.37
C LYS A 174 4.96 -17.30 30.67
N GLU A 175 5.59 -16.86 31.75
CA GLU A 175 5.66 -15.45 32.13
C GLU A 175 6.41 -14.63 31.07
N TYR A 176 7.51 -15.16 30.54
CA TYR A 176 8.23 -14.54 29.44
C TYR A 176 7.33 -14.34 28.21
N MET A 177 6.59 -15.38 27.81
CA MET A 177 5.64 -15.32 26.69
C MET A 177 4.54 -14.29 26.92
N LEU A 178 3.96 -14.21 28.12
CA LEU A 178 2.93 -13.22 28.42
C LEU A 178 3.47 -11.79 28.38
N CYS A 179 4.67 -11.55 28.91
CA CYS A 179 5.34 -10.25 28.81
C CYS A 179 5.69 -9.88 27.37
N TYR A 180 6.16 -10.85 26.58
CA TYR A 180 6.43 -10.71 25.15
C TYR A 180 5.17 -10.28 24.38
N LEU A 181 4.06 -11.00 24.56
CA LEU A 181 2.78 -10.69 23.92
C LEU A 181 2.21 -9.34 24.37
N GLU A 182 2.29 -9.02 25.66
CA GLU A 182 1.83 -7.73 26.17
C GLU A 182 2.65 -6.57 25.60
N LEU A 183 3.96 -6.75 25.44
CA LEU A 183 4.84 -5.76 24.83
C LEU A 183 4.43 -5.49 23.37
N ASP A 184 4.26 -6.54 22.55
CA ASP A 184 3.84 -6.42 21.15
C ASP A 184 2.48 -5.68 21.03
N ILE A 185 1.51 -6.00 21.91
CA ILE A 185 0.19 -5.35 21.93
C ILE A 185 0.32 -3.86 22.29
N ARG A 186 1.12 -3.53 23.31
CA ARG A 186 1.31 -2.14 23.75
C ARG A 186 2.04 -1.30 22.70
N GLN A 187 3.06 -1.87 22.06
CA GLN A 187 3.78 -1.21 20.96
C GLN A 187 2.84 -0.94 19.80
N LEU A 188 2.05 -1.93 19.38
CA LEU A 188 1.05 -1.75 18.33
C LEU A 188 0.02 -0.66 18.69
N ALA A 189 -0.41 -0.62 19.95
CA ALA A 189 -1.33 0.42 20.41
C ALA A 189 -0.73 1.82 20.30
N ASP A 190 0.52 2.04 20.75
CA ASP A 190 1.18 3.34 20.60
C ASP A 190 1.37 3.74 19.13
N ILE A 191 1.79 2.81 18.28
CA ILE A 191 1.96 3.03 16.84
C ILE A 191 0.64 3.46 16.20
N PHE A 192 -0.45 2.72 16.46
CA PHE A 192 -1.72 2.99 15.81
C PHE A 192 -2.43 4.22 16.39
N GLU A 193 -2.30 4.49 17.71
CA GLU A 193 -2.81 5.73 18.31
C GLU A 193 -2.06 6.95 17.77
N ASN A 194 -0.75 6.87 17.57
CA ASN A 194 0.01 7.95 16.93
C ASN A 194 -0.44 8.16 15.47
N PHE A 195 -0.68 7.09 14.71
CA PHE A 195 -1.23 7.19 13.35
C PHE A 195 -2.63 7.82 13.34
N ARG A 196 -3.51 7.45 14.28
CA ARG A 196 -4.83 8.08 14.45
C ARG A 196 -4.71 9.57 14.72
N LYS A 197 -3.83 9.96 15.64
CA LYS A 197 -3.56 11.36 15.98
C LYS A 197 -3.12 12.15 14.74
N ILE A 198 -2.15 11.64 13.96
CA ILE A 198 -1.67 12.28 12.74
C ILE A 198 -2.78 12.38 11.69
N SER A 199 -3.49 11.29 11.40
CA SER A 199 -4.57 11.30 10.40
C SER A 199 -5.72 12.25 10.78
N MET A 200 -6.05 12.34 12.06
CA MET A 200 -7.03 13.32 12.54
C MET A 200 -6.52 14.76 12.48
N GLN A 201 -5.21 15.00 12.61
CA GLN A 201 -4.62 16.33 12.49
C GLN A 201 -4.54 16.79 11.04
N GLU A 202 -4.06 15.93 10.14
CA GLU A 202 -3.82 16.26 8.73
C GLU A 202 -5.10 16.15 7.89
N ASP A 203 -5.81 15.03 7.99
CA ASP A 203 -7.00 14.76 7.17
C ASP A 203 -8.31 15.05 7.90
N GLY A 204 -8.29 15.14 9.24
CA GLY A 204 -9.51 15.22 10.05
C GLY A 204 -10.40 13.99 9.91
N LEU A 205 -9.80 12.82 9.70
CA LEU A 205 -10.44 11.51 9.59
C LEU A 205 -9.79 10.56 10.60
N ASP A 206 -10.58 9.71 11.23
CA ASP A 206 -10.06 8.68 12.14
C ASP A 206 -9.92 7.34 11.39
N PRO A 207 -8.71 6.78 11.25
CA PRO A 207 -8.46 5.62 10.41
C PRO A 207 -9.21 4.36 10.88
N VAL A 208 -9.64 4.28 12.14
CA VAL A 208 -10.41 3.12 12.67
C VAL A 208 -11.81 2.97 12.04
N HIS A 209 -12.27 3.98 11.29
CA HIS A 209 -13.52 3.94 10.53
C HIS A 209 -13.34 3.46 9.09
N PHE A 210 -12.12 3.12 8.71
CA PHE A 210 -11.78 2.59 7.40
C PHE A 210 -11.21 1.18 7.53
N ILE A 211 -11.13 0.50 6.39
CA ILE A 211 -10.58 -0.86 6.34
C ILE A 211 -9.08 -0.85 6.01
N SER A 212 -8.63 0.13 5.24
CA SER A 212 -7.25 0.25 4.76
C SER A 212 -6.94 1.69 4.32
N THR A 213 -5.66 1.97 4.07
CA THR A 213 -5.20 3.28 3.57
C THR A 213 -5.92 3.72 2.28
N PRO A 214 -6.14 2.88 1.25
CA PRO A 214 -6.90 3.30 0.07
C PRO A 214 -8.29 3.88 0.39
N GLY A 215 -9.03 3.28 1.34
CA GLY A 215 -10.33 3.79 1.74
C GLY A 215 -10.24 5.13 2.48
N LEU A 216 -9.24 5.26 3.37
CA LEU A 216 -8.96 6.51 4.08
C LEU A 216 -8.55 7.63 3.12
N SER A 217 -7.59 7.37 2.23
CA SER A 217 -7.09 8.32 1.23
C SER A 217 -8.19 8.75 0.27
N PHE A 218 -9.04 7.82 -0.18
CA PHE A 218 -10.17 8.16 -1.03
C PHE A 218 -11.18 9.07 -0.31
N ALA A 219 -11.48 8.79 0.95
CA ALA A 219 -12.35 9.66 1.75
C ALA A 219 -11.72 11.04 2.01
N SER A 220 -10.41 11.12 2.25
CA SER A 220 -9.69 12.38 2.39
C SER A 220 -9.73 13.20 1.09
N ALA A 221 -9.53 12.55 -0.06
CA ALA A 221 -9.65 13.17 -1.37
C ALA A 221 -11.07 13.72 -1.60
N LEU A 222 -12.11 12.93 -1.35
CA LEU A 222 -13.50 13.37 -1.48
C LEU A 222 -13.84 14.52 -0.52
N LYS A 223 -13.32 14.51 0.71
CA LYS A 223 -13.49 15.61 1.67
C LYS A 223 -12.85 16.91 1.16
N SER A 224 -11.74 16.80 0.43
CA SER A 224 -11.04 17.94 -0.16
C SER A 224 -11.77 18.50 -1.40
N ILE A 225 -12.47 17.65 -2.15
CA ILE A 225 -13.24 18.02 -3.35
C ILE A 225 -14.62 18.57 -2.93
N LYS A 226 -14.74 19.89 -2.84
CA LYS A 226 -15.99 20.56 -2.41
C LYS A 226 -17.14 20.45 -3.42
N SER A 227 -16.85 20.30 -4.70
CA SER A 227 -17.84 20.27 -5.80
C SER A 227 -18.49 18.90 -5.99
N GLY A 228 -18.00 17.86 -5.31
CA GLY A 228 -18.35 16.46 -5.61
C GLY A 228 -17.72 15.97 -6.92
N ILE A 229 -17.87 14.66 -7.15
CA ILE A 229 -17.49 13.98 -8.40
C ILE A 229 -18.75 13.39 -9.01
N GLU A 230 -18.99 13.66 -10.29
CA GLU A 230 -20.10 13.10 -11.04
C GLU A 230 -19.83 11.63 -11.40
N LEU A 231 -20.84 10.78 -11.28
CA LEU A 231 -20.73 9.37 -11.66
C LEU A 231 -21.05 9.19 -13.15
N LEU A 232 -20.30 8.32 -13.81
CA LEU A 232 -20.66 7.86 -15.16
C LEU A 232 -21.95 7.04 -15.10
N THR A 233 -22.98 7.51 -15.79
CA THR A 233 -24.31 6.85 -15.86
C THR A 233 -24.52 6.07 -17.16
N ASP A 234 -23.73 6.36 -18.19
CA ASP A 234 -23.74 5.68 -19.48
C ASP A 234 -22.75 4.50 -19.46
N ALA A 235 -23.25 3.30 -19.73
CA ALA A 235 -22.45 2.07 -19.75
C ALA A 235 -21.39 2.05 -20.86
N GLN A 236 -21.69 2.61 -22.04
CA GLN A 236 -20.72 2.69 -23.15
C GLN A 236 -19.60 3.67 -22.81
N MET A 237 -19.94 4.78 -22.17
CA MET A 237 -18.97 5.76 -21.69
C MET A 237 -18.04 5.13 -20.65
N TYR A 238 -18.62 4.41 -19.68
CA TYR A 238 -17.86 3.65 -18.69
C TYR A 238 -16.90 2.65 -19.34
N SER A 239 -17.38 1.84 -20.28
CA SER A 239 -16.54 0.87 -21.00
C SER A 239 -15.42 1.54 -21.79
N LEU A 240 -15.65 2.73 -22.36
CA LEU A 240 -14.62 3.49 -23.06
C LEU A 240 -13.50 3.95 -22.10
N PHE A 241 -13.87 4.53 -20.95
CA PHE A 241 -12.90 4.90 -19.92
C PHE A 241 -12.13 3.68 -19.40
N GLU A 242 -12.82 2.58 -19.08
CA GLU A 242 -12.21 1.35 -18.59
C GLU A 242 -11.19 0.78 -19.60
N ARG A 243 -11.55 0.76 -20.89
CA ARG A 243 -10.65 0.37 -21.98
C ARG A 243 -9.47 1.32 -22.14
N GLY A 244 -9.60 2.58 -21.72
CA GLY A 244 -8.54 3.59 -21.74
C GLY A 244 -7.54 3.49 -20.58
N ILE A 245 -7.89 2.81 -19.47
CA ILE A 245 -7.00 2.69 -18.30
C ILE A 245 -5.72 1.92 -18.69
N ARG A 246 -4.56 2.48 -18.34
CA ARG A 246 -3.23 1.87 -18.50
C ARG A 246 -2.52 1.88 -17.15
N GLY A 247 -1.67 0.88 -16.93
CA GLY A 247 -0.77 0.85 -15.77
C GLY A 247 0.48 1.70 -16.00
N GLY A 248 1.45 1.58 -15.09
CA GLY A 248 2.77 2.17 -15.30
C GLY A 248 3.44 1.62 -16.57
N MET A 249 4.06 2.51 -17.34
CA MET A 249 4.82 2.12 -18.52
C MET A 249 6.14 1.48 -18.08
N SER A 250 6.35 0.23 -18.46
CA SER A 250 7.62 -0.47 -18.29
C SER A 250 8.11 -0.89 -19.66
N PHE A 251 9.29 -0.39 -20.04
CA PHE A 251 9.87 -0.60 -21.35
C PHE A 251 11.36 -0.85 -21.20
N VAL A 252 11.89 -1.81 -21.97
CA VAL A 252 13.30 -2.19 -21.97
C VAL A 252 13.73 -2.28 -23.43
N ASN A 253 14.42 -1.26 -23.93
CA ASN A 253 14.92 -1.29 -25.32
C ASN A 253 16.19 -2.16 -25.45
N ILE A 254 17.08 -2.07 -24.46
CA ILE A 254 18.33 -2.84 -24.42
C ILE A 254 18.29 -3.80 -23.23
N HIS A 255 18.32 -5.10 -23.51
CA HIS A 255 18.14 -6.15 -22.49
C HIS A 255 19.26 -6.19 -21.45
N LYS A 256 20.45 -5.69 -21.79
CA LYS A 256 21.60 -5.64 -20.90
C LYS A 256 22.57 -4.56 -21.35
N VAL A 257 22.90 -3.66 -20.42
CA VAL A 257 24.02 -2.73 -20.55
C VAL A 257 24.92 -2.95 -19.34
N GLN A 258 26.23 -3.06 -19.57
CA GLN A 258 27.21 -3.19 -18.51
C GLN A 258 27.93 -1.85 -18.37
N ALA A 259 27.85 -1.25 -17.19
CA ALA A 259 28.64 -0.07 -16.87
C ALA A 259 30.13 -0.43 -16.87
N THR A 260 30.97 0.41 -17.46
CA THR A 260 32.42 0.29 -17.37
C THR A 260 32.93 1.36 -16.40
N SER A 261 33.54 0.92 -15.30
CA SER A 261 34.18 1.83 -14.35
C SER A 261 35.56 2.23 -14.84
N ALA A 262 35.93 3.51 -14.70
CA ALA A 262 37.28 4.02 -14.96
C ALA A 262 38.40 3.28 -14.18
N ALA A 263 38.06 2.53 -13.13
CA ALA A 263 38.98 1.69 -12.35
C ALA A 263 39.65 0.54 -13.13
N GLY A 264 39.22 0.26 -14.36
CA GLY A 264 39.85 -0.73 -15.25
C GLY A 264 40.81 -0.17 -16.30
N ALA A 265 40.94 1.17 -16.42
CA ALA A 265 41.79 1.83 -17.41
C ALA A 265 43.14 2.29 -16.84
N SER A 266 43.47 1.92 -15.60
CA SER A 266 44.76 2.23 -14.96
C SER A 266 45.63 0.99 -14.82
N THR A 267 46.17 0.49 -15.93
CA THR A 267 47.45 -0.23 -15.91
C THR A 267 48.31 0.30 -17.04
N GLY A 268 49.02 1.40 -16.75
CA GLY A 268 50.16 1.85 -17.55
C GLY A 268 50.09 3.30 -17.98
N VAL A 269 50.24 4.24 -17.04
CA VAL A 269 51.13 5.39 -17.23
C VAL A 269 51.69 5.77 -15.85
N ASP A 270 53.02 5.81 -15.77
CA ASP A 270 53.80 6.22 -14.62
C ASP A 270 53.60 7.69 -14.25
N SER A 271 53.60 7.93 -12.94
CA SER A 271 54.07 9.12 -12.21
C SER A 271 53.74 10.54 -12.69
N ASN A 272 53.23 11.31 -11.72
CA ASN A 272 53.41 12.75 -11.51
C ASN A 272 52.83 13.68 -12.57
N GLU A 273 51.75 14.39 -12.21
CA GLU A 273 51.73 15.85 -12.15
C GLU A 273 50.39 16.34 -11.58
N ASP A 274 50.47 17.16 -10.53
CA ASP A 274 49.38 17.97 -10.03
C ASP A 274 48.99 19.00 -11.11
N VAL A 275 47.78 18.91 -11.68
CA VAL A 275 47.23 19.99 -12.50
C VAL A 275 45.78 20.32 -12.14
N ASP A 276 45.69 21.56 -11.71
CA ASP A 276 44.58 22.47 -11.45
C ASP A 276 43.47 22.47 -12.53
N GLY A 277 42.22 22.68 -12.10
CA GLY A 277 41.18 23.38 -12.87
C GLY A 277 40.72 22.88 -14.25
N GLY A 278 40.78 21.58 -14.58
CA GLY A 278 40.43 21.05 -15.91
C GLY A 278 38.99 20.54 -16.11
N THR A 279 38.36 20.93 -17.21
CA THR A 279 37.16 20.32 -17.83
C THR A 279 37.17 18.79 -17.79
N PRO A 280 36.04 18.08 -17.56
CA PRO A 280 36.04 16.63 -17.47
C PRO A 280 36.52 16.01 -18.79
N THR A 281 37.62 15.25 -18.72
CA THR A 281 38.13 14.44 -19.83
C THR A 281 37.17 13.28 -20.07
N ILE A 282 36.39 13.33 -21.17
CA ILE A 282 35.58 12.20 -21.60
C ILE A 282 36.51 11.12 -22.15
N TYR A 283 36.71 10.04 -21.39
CA TYR A 283 37.42 8.86 -21.91
C TYR A 283 36.52 8.16 -22.94
N ALA A 284 36.95 8.15 -24.20
CA ALA A 284 36.28 7.37 -25.24
C ALA A 284 36.25 5.88 -24.83
N GLY A 285 35.05 5.33 -24.65
CA GLY A 285 34.83 3.91 -24.28
C GLY A 285 34.31 3.64 -22.87
N LEU A 286 33.98 4.68 -22.08
CA LEU A 286 33.26 4.50 -20.82
C LEU A 286 31.73 4.47 -21.05
N THR A 287 31.07 3.49 -20.43
CA THR A 287 29.61 3.36 -20.35
C THR A 287 29.21 3.64 -18.91
N GLU A 288 28.61 4.79 -18.68
CA GLU A 288 28.08 5.18 -17.37
C GLU A 288 26.57 5.01 -17.35
N LEU A 289 26.02 4.60 -16.21
CA LEU A 289 24.58 4.43 -16.02
C LEU A 289 24.08 5.48 -15.02
N LEU A 290 23.10 6.27 -15.45
CA LEU A 290 22.39 7.20 -14.59
C LEU A 290 20.99 6.65 -14.30
N ALA A 291 20.72 6.36 -13.04
CA ALA A 291 19.37 6.03 -12.58
C ALA A 291 18.65 7.31 -12.16
N VAL A 292 17.53 7.63 -12.83
CA VAL A 292 16.67 8.77 -12.50
C VAL A 292 15.33 8.23 -12.04
N ASP A 293 14.84 8.74 -10.91
CA ASP A 293 13.52 8.42 -10.37
C ASP A 293 12.73 9.69 -10.10
N ALA A 294 11.43 9.66 -10.43
CA ALA A 294 10.54 10.80 -10.25
C ALA A 294 9.88 10.75 -8.86
N ASN A 295 10.23 11.72 -8.00
CA ASN A 295 9.62 11.87 -6.69
C ASN A 295 8.10 12.04 -6.79
N ASN A 296 7.34 11.07 -6.28
CA ASN A 296 5.87 11.10 -6.24
C ASN A 296 5.21 11.37 -7.61
N LEU A 297 5.61 10.61 -8.63
CA LEU A 297 5.12 10.73 -10.01
C LEU A 297 3.58 10.86 -10.11
N TYR A 298 2.83 9.95 -9.48
CA TYR A 298 1.36 10.01 -9.49
C TYR A 298 0.82 11.18 -8.69
N GLY A 299 1.45 11.57 -7.58
CA GLY A 299 1.04 12.75 -6.81
C GLY A 299 1.15 14.03 -7.63
N GLN A 300 2.21 14.18 -8.43
CA GLN A 300 2.32 15.28 -9.40
C GLN A 300 1.21 15.22 -10.45
N ALA A 301 0.88 14.03 -10.98
CA ALA A 301 -0.22 13.90 -11.92
C ALA A 301 -1.58 14.30 -11.29
N LEU A 302 -1.76 14.03 -9.99
CA LEU A 302 -2.97 14.40 -9.26
C LEU A 302 -3.09 15.91 -8.95
N THR A 303 -2.03 16.70 -9.14
CA THR A 303 -2.13 18.18 -9.04
C THR A 303 -2.55 18.84 -10.35
N MET A 304 -2.59 18.08 -11.45
CA MET A 304 -3.08 18.56 -12.73
C MET A 304 -4.61 18.60 -12.76
N ASN A 305 -5.15 19.26 -13.78
CA ASN A 305 -6.58 19.28 -14.07
C ASN A 305 -7.09 17.84 -14.34
N LEU A 306 -7.97 17.33 -13.47
CA LEU A 306 -8.54 15.99 -13.54
C LEU A 306 -10.05 16.05 -13.77
N PRO A 307 -10.63 15.15 -14.55
CA PRO A 307 -12.06 15.21 -14.81
C PRO A 307 -12.91 14.88 -13.58
N VAL A 308 -13.79 15.81 -13.22
CA VAL A 308 -14.69 15.70 -12.06
C VAL A 308 -16.16 15.63 -12.44
N GLY A 309 -16.54 15.96 -13.68
CA GLY A 309 -17.91 15.85 -14.16
C GLY A 309 -18.16 16.51 -15.51
N GLY A 310 -19.44 16.75 -15.83
CA GLY A 310 -19.87 17.28 -17.12
C GLY A 310 -19.67 16.29 -18.26
N PHE A 311 -19.68 14.99 -17.96
CA PHE A 311 -19.43 13.93 -18.92
C PHE A 311 -20.56 13.86 -19.95
N ARG A 312 -20.25 14.10 -21.21
CA ARG A 312 -21.20 13.93 -22.30
C ARG A 312 -20.51 13.56 -23.60
N TRP A 313 -21.23 12.82 -24.41
CA TRP A 313 -20.92 12.67 -25.82
C TRP A 313 -21.07 14.01 -26.54
N LEU A 314 -20.17 14.30 -27.48
CA LEU A 314 -20.39 15.36 -28.47
C LEU A 314 -21.43 14.91 -29.49
N ASP A 315 -22.26 15.85 -29.94
CA ASP A 315 -23.18 15.62 -31.05
C ASP A 315 -22.46 15.72 -32.41
N ASP A 316 -23.16 15.33 -33.49
CA ASP A 316 -22.58 15.31 -34.83
C ASP A 316 -22.12 16.71 -35.30
N ASP A 317 -22.82 17.77 -34.91
CA ASP A 317 -22.46 19.15 -35.28
C ASP A 317 -21.17 19.59 -34.55
N GLU A 318 -21.04 19.26 -33.26
CA GLU A 318 -19.84 19.52 -32.48
C GLU A 318 -18.64 18.71 -32.97
N LEU A 319 -18.87 17.48 -33.46
CA LEU A 319 -17.83 16.63 -34.05
C LEU A 319 -17.27 17.23 -35.34
N LEU A 320 -18.11 17.86 -36.17
CA LEU A 320 -17.68 18.53 -37.40
C LEU A 320 -16.75 19.73 -37.15
N LEU A 321 -16.77 20.29 -35.93
CA LEU A 321 -15.91 21.41 -35.54
C LEU A 321 -14.49 20.98 -35.12
N TRP A 322 -14.16 19.69 -35.16
CA TRP A 322 -12.82 19.20 -34.81
C TRP A 322 -11.90 19.15 -36.02
N THR A 323 -10.87 20.00 -35.98
CA THR A 323 -9.79 20.07 -36.96
C THR A 323 -8.45 19.76 -36.30
N GLU A 324 -7.43 19.46 -37.11
CA GLU A 324 -6.06 19.24 -36.61
C GLU A 324 -5.55 20.43 -35.79
N ASP A 325 -5.76 21.66 -36.27
CA ASP A 325 -5.39 22.89 -35.56
C ASP A 325 -6.06 23.00 -34.19
N ARG A 326 -7.33 22.59 -34.10
CA ARG A 326 -8.06 22.61 -32.83
C ARG A 326 -7.50 21.58 -31.85
N ILE A 327 -7.19 20.38 -32.32
CA ILE A 327 -6.59 19.33 -31.47
C ILE A 327 -5.22 19.78 -30.98
N ARG A 328 -4.37 20.32 -31.87
CA ARG A 328 -3.04 20.87 -31.52
C ARG A 328 -3.12 22.09 -30.60
N GLY A 329 -4.25 22.81 -30.61
CA GLY A 329 -4.50 23.97 -29.76
C GLY A 329 -4.94 23.66 -28.32
N LEU A 330 -5.23 22.40 -27.99
CA LEU A 330 -5.64 22.00 -26.64
C LEU A 330 -4.50 22.20 -25.63
N LYS A 331 -4.83 22.70 -24.44
CA LYS A 331 -3.87 22.92 -23.35
C LYS A 331 -4.23 22.06 -22.16
N LEU A 332 -3.21 21.58 -21.45
CA LEU A 332 -3.39 20.83 -20.20
C LEU A 332 -4.07 21.65 -19.10
N THR A 333 -4.02 22.98 -19.19
CA THR A 333 -4.67 23.91 -18.26
C THR A 333 -6.10 24.25 -18.65
N ASP A 334 -6.62 23.72 -19.75
CA ASP A 334 -7.99 24.00 -20.17
C ASP A 334 -8.99 23.46 -19.13
N PRO A 335 -10.11 24.17 -18.90
CA PRO A 335 -11.15 23.73 -17.96
C PRO A 335 -11.98 22.55 -18.51
N LEU A 336 -11.77 22.20 -19.78
CA LEU A 336 -12.44 21.13 -20.47
C LEU A 336 -11.41 20.16 -21.01
N ALA A 337 -11.64 18.88 -20.78
CA ALA A 337 -10.86 17.81 -21.37
C ALA A 337 -11.72 16.98 -22.33
N TYR A 338 -11.04 16.26 -23.22
CA TYR A 338 -11.66 15.45 -24.26
C TYR A 338 -11.01 14.08 -24.31
N LEU A 339 -11.82 13.02 -24.34
CA LEU A 339 -11.36 11.65 -24.63
C LEU A 339 -11.70 11.30 -26.07
N PHE A 340 -10.71 10.82 -26.82
CA PHE A 340 -10.84 10.48 -28.23
C PHE A 340 -10.75 8.96 -28.43
N ASP A 341 -11.71 8.38 -29.14
CA ASP A 341 -11.65 7.00 -29.63
C ASP A 341 -11.39 7.03 -31.15
N VAL A 342 -10.13 6.91 -31.56
CA VAL A 342 -9.69 7.16 -32.93
C VAL A 342 -8.83 6.03 -33.46
N ASN A 343 -8.78 5.90 -34.80
CA ASN A 343 -7.76 5.10 -35.46
C ASN A 343 -6.51 5.97 -35.63
N LEU A 344 -5.36 5.43 -35.28
CA LEU A 344 -4.07 6.08 -35.45
C LEU A 344 -3.30 5.43 -36.60
N GLU A 345 -2.67 6.25 -37.43
CA GLU A 345 -1.68 5.80 -38.41
C GLU A 345 -0.28 6.00 -37.80
N TYR A 346 0.54 4.95 -37.82
CA TYR A 346 1.91 4.98 -37.32
C TYR A 346 2.91 4.85 -38.48
N PRO A 347 3.21 5.97 -39.16
CA PRO A 347 3.94 5.93 -40.41
C PRO A 347 5.39 5.44 -40.25
N PRO A 348 5.97 4.72 -41.24
CA PRO A 348 7.33 4.18 -41.16
C PRO A 348 8.42 5.21 -40.86
N GLU A 349 8.25 6.45 -41.34
CA GLU A 349 9.23 7.53 -41.18
C GLU A 349 9.47 7.95 -39.72
N ILE A 350 8.57 7.65 -38.78
CA ILE A 350 8.76 7.98 -37.36
C ILE A 350 9.26 6.80 -36.52
N HIS A 351 9.31 5.58 -37.08
CA HIS A 351 9.60 4.35 -36.30
C HIS A 351 10.97 4.39 -35.62
N GLU A 352 12.01 4.80 -36.35
CA GLU A 352 13.37 4.90 -35.82
C GLU A 352 13.46 5.98 -34.72
N THR A 353 12.86 7.15 -34.94
CA THR A 353 12.89 8.26 -33.96
C THR A 353 12.11 8.01 -32.68
N THR A 354 11.25 6.98 -32.67
CA THR A 354 10.35 6.66 -31.56
C THR A 354 10.57 5.25 -31.02
N GLU A 355 11.65 4.57 -31.43
CA GLU A 355 11.92 3.18 -31.02
C GLU A 355 12.08 3.04 -29.50
N ASP A 356 12.70 4.04 -28.86
CA ASP A 356 12.91 4.10 -27.41
C ASP A 356 11.63 4.43 -26.64
N LEU A 357 10.65 5.06 -27.28
CA LEU A 357 9.39 5.45 -26.67
C LEU A 357 8.24 5.44 -27.69
N PRO A 358 7.72 4.25 -28.06
CA PRO A 358 6.64 4.14 -29.04
C PRO A 358 5.36 4.82 -28.54
N PHE A 359 4.67 5.53 -29.43
CA PHE A 359 3.43 6.21 -29.08
C PHE A 359 2.22 5.26 -29.04
N ALA A 360 1.27 5.59 -28.16
CA ALA A 360 -0.01 4.90 -28.03
C ALA A 360 0.08 3.35 -27.90
N PRO A 361 0.85 2.81 -26.93
CA PRO A 361 0.97 1.37 -26.75
C PRO A 361 -0.39 0.72 -26.42
N GLU A 362 -0.71 -0.36 -27.13
CA GLU A 362 -1.92 -1.15 -26.91
C GLU A 362 -1.66 -2.38 -26.03
N LYS A 363 -2.70 -2.81 -25.32
CA LYS A 363 -2.66 -4.02 -24.50
C LYS A 363 -2.76 -5.25 -25.41
N ALA A 364 -1.63 -5.86 -25.78
CA ALA A 364 -1.63 -7.07 -26.60
C ALA A 364 -2.29 -8.25 -25.86
N ALA A 365 -3.32 -8.86 -26.45
CA ALA A 365 -3.88 -10.13 -26.00
C ALA A 365 -3.09 -11.28 -26.64
N ARG A 366 -2.14 -11.87 -25.88
CA ARG A 366 -1.29 -13.02 -26.25
C ARG A 366 -0.36 -12.80 -27.45
N ILE A 367 0.95 -12.88 -27.18
CA ILE A 367 2.00 -13.01 -28.19
C ILE A 367 1.94 -14.46 -28.71
N SER A 368 1.32 -14.69 -29.87
CA SER A 368 1.64 -15.87 -30.69
C SER A 368 2.97 -15.60 -31.37
N GLY A 369 3.97 -16.45 -31.12
CA GLY A 369 5.35 -16.24 -31.54
C GLY A 369 5.51 -16.01 -33.03
N ASN A 370 5.86 -14.77 -33.38
CA ASN A 370 6.72 -14.33 -34.49
C ASN A 370 6.34 -12.90 -34.89
N PHE A 371 6.77 -11.91 -34.12
CA PHE A 371 6.80 -10.52 -34.57
C PHE A 371 7.99 -9.78 -33.96
N LEU A 372 9.15 -9.92 -34.62
CA LEU A 372 10.08 -8.82 -34.76
C LEU A 372 9.61 -8.06 -36.01
N ASN A 373 9.32 -6.76 -35.85
CA ASN A 373 9.15 -5.77 -36.90
C ASN A 373 7.89 -5.79 -37.79
N THR A 374 6.68 -5.96 -37.24
CA THR A 374 5.48 -5.40 -37.91
C THR A 374 4.42 -4.94 -36.92
N CYS A 375 4.02 -3.67 -37.05
CA CYS A 375 2.79 -3.12 -36.50
C CYS A 375 1.61 -3.99 -36.94
N SER A 376 0.99 -4.68 -35.99
CA SER A 376 -0.08 -5.64 -36.23
C SER A 376 -1.44 -4.98 -36.00
N SER A 377 -2.02 -4.40 -37.06
CA SER A 377 -3.48 -4.43 -37.34
C SER A 377 -3.92 -3.46 -38.45
N CYS A 378 -3.52 -3.70 -39.69
CA CYS A 378 -4.23 -3.14 -40.85
C CYS A 378 -5.43 -4.04 -41.21
N GLY A 379 -6.51 -3.93 -40.43
CA GLY A 379 -7.74 -4.68 -40.61
C GLY A 379 -8.94 -3.77 -40.78
N LYS A 380 -9.29 -3.44 -42.04
CA LYS A 380 -10.49 -2.65 -42.38
C LYS A 380 -11.76 -3.36 -41.87
N ARG A 381 -12.43 -2.77 -40.87
CA ARG A 381 -13.85 -2.98 -40.59
C ARG A 381 -14.59 -1.65 -40.73
N SER A 382 -15.37 -1.53 -41.80
CA SER A 382 -16.38 -0.50 -41.98
C SER A 382 -17.72 -1.04 -41.46
N VAL A 383 -18.31 -0.42 -40.43
CA VAL A 383 -19.69 0.12 -40.39
C VAL A 383 -19.79 1.15 -39.25
N ARG A 384 -20.38 2.31 -39.56
CA ARG A 384 -20.50 3.61 -38.85
C ARG A 384 -20.89 3.58 -37.36
N ARG A 385 -20.26 4.48 -36.58
CA ARG A 385 -20.79 5.77 -36.08
C ARG A 385 -19.59 6.65 -35.68
N THR A 386 -19.74 7.96 -35.83
CA THR A 386 -18.76 9.01 -35.52
C THR A 386 -17.93 8.68 -34.25
N PRO A 387 -16.59 8.79 -34.26
CA PRO A 387 -15.77 8.46 -33.09
C PRO A 387 -16.18 9.36 -31.94
N PRO A 388 -16.69 8.80 -30.82
CA PRO A 388 -17.41 9.64 -29.90
C PRO A 388 -16.40 10.33 -28.97
N ILE A 389 -16.35 11.66 -29.05
CA ILE A 389 -15.54 12.47 -28.15
C ILE A 389 -16.34 12.67 -26.86
N ILE A 390 -15.73 12.34 -25.72
CA ILE A 390 -16.32 12.67 -24.42
C ILE A 390 -15.76 14.00 -23.97
N ARG A 391 -16.61 15.00 -23.80
CA ARG A 391 -16.26 16.25 -23.11
C ARG A 391 -16.45 16.06 -21.62
N GLN A 392 -15.51 16.58 -20.85
CA GLN A 392 -15.56 16.59 -19.39
C GLN A 392 -14.99 17.91 -18.86
N ARG A 393 -15.41 18.30 -17.66
CA ARG A 393 -14.92 19.44 -16.91
C ARG A 393 -13.85 18.97 -15.92
N SER A 394 -12.75 19.72 -15.89
CA SER A 394 -11.65 19.52 -14.96
C SER A 394 -11.80 20.31 -13.66
#